data_AF-A0A9R0I108-F1
#
_entry.id   AF-A0A9R0I108-F1
#
_cell.length_a   1.000
_cell.length_b   1.000
_cell.length_c   1.000
_cell.angle_alpha   90.00
_cell.angle_beta   90.00
_cell.angle_gamma   90.00
#
_symmetry.space_group_name_H-M   'P 1'
#
loop_
_entity.id
_entity.type
_entity.pdbx_description
1 polymer ?
#
loop_
_entity_poly.entity_id
_entity_poly.type
_entity_poly.pdbx_seq_one_letter_code
_entity_poly.pdbx_strand_id
1 'polypeptide(L)'
;MSSSSVLQVAERDPTGQYVRYKKLLGKGLRKRVYKGFDEINGIEIAWSVVVLEDEILNSASNLHYLIAEAELMKLLDHENIVKCYHFWIDYSNSKIHLITEFFSSETLLHYIVKHVPVNHTSTKNWCRQILEGLNYLHSLDPPIAHRDVKLLNIFVDGNSGTVKLGDFGFAKLIEPGSSAHGYYGTPPFIAPEIFQGNYNEMVDIYSFGMCVLRMITRKMPYKECRNMNEIYKKIMAGVKPDILNTVTNPQIKEFLDMCLAPESFRYPAFELLKHPFVAVVSQAESSMSQAELSLSQVTSAQVDGLRQLVKEMKCEDKIFKLKGSMKRDVIVPMSLSIVYTVGVGGRYKVENKMKFEFPMGMETGNIDEFVKEKIATQLKLSSEDVAVVTEIIKQLRTELMVLHYQPDTTTVNQKLMSEELDYNLGNLFAENPSDVEYDADDADDVELDYNLGILFSENPSDVEYDADVEYDAD
;
A
#
# COMPACT_ATOMS: atom_id res chain seq x y z
N MET A 1 4.57 -36.26 21.27
CA MET A 1 4.40 -34.81 21.01
C MET A 1 5.75 -34.28 20.60
N SER A 2 5.90 -33.94 19.32
CA SER A 2 7.14 -33.36 18.77
C SER A 2 7.47 -32.08 19.53
N SER A 3 8.74 -31.91 19.90
CA SER A 3 9.30 -30.69 20.49
C SER A 3 8.99 -29.50 19.58
N SER A 4 7.94 -28.74 19.90
CA SER A 4 7.68 -27.43 19.32
C SER A 4 8.89 -26.55 19.62
N SER A 5 9.70 -26.27 18.61
CA SER A 5 10.85 -25.37 18.72
C SER A 5 10.33 -23.98 19.07
N VAL A 6 10.45 -23.58 20.33
CA VAL A 6 10.18 -22.20 20.75
C VAL A 6 11.06 -21.27 19.91
N LEU A 7 10.44 -20.38 19.13
CA LEU A 7 11.17 -19.42 18.32
C LEU A 7 12.01 -18.53 19.24
N GLN A 8 13.34 -18.63 19.13
CA GLN A 8 14.25 -17.84 19.95
C GLN A 8 14.23 -16.38 19.48
N VAL A 9 13.90 -15.47 20.40
CA VAL A 9 13.99 -14.02 20.19
C VAL A 9 15.46 -13.66 20.00
N ALA A 10 15.76 -13.04 18.87
CA ALA A 10 17.10 -12.58 18.51
C ALA A 10 17.32 -11.12 18.92
N GLU A 11 16.27 -10.29 18.81
CA GLU A 11 16.36 -8.85 18.96
C GLU A 11 14.98 -8.26 19.32
N ARG A 12 14.98 -7.10 19.98
CA ARG A 12 13.81 -6.31 20.35
C ARG A 12 13.98 -4.89 19.84
N ASP A 13 12.87 -4.27 19.44
CA ASP A 13 12.91 -2.87 19.01
C ASP A 13 13.11 -1.94 20.22
N PRO A 14 13.46 -0.66 20.00
CA PRO A 14 13.69 0.29 21.09
C PRO A 14 12.49 0.52 22.02
N THR A 15 11.25 0.32 21.54
CA THR A 15 10.03 0.45 22.36
C THR A 15 9.74 -0.80 23.17
N GLY A 16 10.30 -1.94 22.77
CA GLY A 16 10.05 -3.25 23.36
C GLY A 16 8.78 -3.95 22.87
N GLN A 17 8.00 -3.33 21.99
CA GLN A 17 6.76 -3.90 21.43
C GLN A 17 7.03 -5.03 20.42
N TYR A 18 8.02 -4.88 19.56
CA TYR A 18 8.31 -5.78 18.46
C TYR A 18 9.50 -6.67 18.80
N VAL A 19 9.37 -7.96 18.52
CA VAL A 19 10.45 -8.95 18.61
C VAL A 19 10.82 -9.49 17.25
N ARG A 20 12.11 -9.69 17.01
CA ARG A 20 12.64 -10.39 15.84
C ARG A 20 13.08 -11.80 16.21
N TYR A 21 12.74 -12.78 15.39
CA TYR A 21 13.26 -14.14 15.49
C TYR A 21 14.48 -14.34 14.58
N LYS A 22 15.20 -15.44 14.78
CA LYS A 22 16.32 -15.83 13.89
C LYS A 22 15.88 -16.32 12.50
N LYS A 23 14.58 -16.57 12.30
CA LYS A 23 14.04 -17.07 11.03
C LYS A 23 14.11 -15.99 9.96
N LEU A 24 14.99 -16.17 8.99
CA LEU A 24 15.06 -15.36 7.77
C LEU A 24 13.88 -15.72 6.85
N LEU A 25 13.25 -14.71 6.27
CA LEU A 25 12.15 -14.83 5.31
C LEU A 25 12.65 -14.51 3.89
N GLY A 26 13.55 -13.54 3.76
CA GLY A 26 14.10 -13.12 2.48
C GLY A 26 15.42 -12.37 2.66
N LYS A 27 16.26 -12.40 1.62
CA LYS A 27 17.57 -11.75 1.59
C LYS A 27 17.77 -11.11 0.23
N GLY A 28 17.99 -9.79 0.23
CA GLY A 28 18.50 -9.05 -0.92
C GLY A 28 19.96 -8.65 -0.71
N LEU A 29 20.48 -7.79 -1.59
CA LEU A 29 21.86 -7.30 -1.54
C LEU A 29 22.19 -6.62 -0.20
N ARG A 30 21.30 -5.76 0.28
CA ARG A 30 21.51 -4.94 1.49
C ARG A 30 20.43 -5.12 2.56
N LYS A 31 19.26 -5.64 2.16
CA LYS A 31 18.10 -5.89 3.03
C LYS A 31 17.99 -7.35 3.42
N ARG A 32 17.67 -7.60 4.68
CA ARG A 32 17.31 -8.92 5.20
C ARG A 32 15.97 -8.82 5.91
N VAL A 33 15.03 -9.71 5.56
CA VAL A 33 13.70 -9.73 6.14
C VAL A 33 13.60 -10.93 7.07
N TYR A 34 13.22 -10.71 8.32
CA TYR A 34 13.08 -11.73 9.33
C TYR A 34 11.64 -11.84 9.79
N LYS A 35 11.27 -13.02 10.27
CA LYS A 35 10.01 -13.19 10.98
C LYS A 35 10.11 -12.51 12.35
N GLY A 36 9.07 -11.78 12.73
CA GLY A 36 8.94 -11.20 14.05
C GLY A 36 7.52 -11.33 14.61
N PHE A 37 7.29 -10.67 15.73
CA PHE A 37 5.99 -10.62 16.39
C PHE A 37 5.77 -9.27 17.07
N ASP A 38 4.56 -8.74 16.97
CA ASP A 38 4.08 -7.59 17.74
C ASP A 38 3.45 -8.12 19.03
N GLU A 39 4.12 -7.92 20.16
CA GLU A 39 3.68 -8.46 21.45
C GLU A 39 2.45 -7.75 22.03
N ILE A 40 2.10 -6.55 21.53
CA ILE A 40 0.93 -5.80 21.99
C ILE A 40 -0.32 -6.26 21.24
N ASN A 41 -0.25 -6.30 19.91
CA ASN A 41 -1.40 -6.65 19.07
C ASN A 41 -1.54 -8.16 18.85
N GLY A 42 -0.50 -8.95 19.17
CA GLY A 42 -0.52 -10.40 19.05
C GLY A 42 -0.45 -10.91 17.61
N ILE A 43 0.19 -10.15 16.71
CA ILE A 43 0.26 -10.47 15.28
C ILE A 43 1.69 -10.75 14.82
N GLU A 44 1.83 -11.60 13.81
CA GLU A 44 3.11 -11.82 13.14
C GLU A 44 3.47 -10.60 12.28
N ILE A 45 4.76 -10.28 12.22
CA ILE A 45 5.30 -9.13 11.46
C ILE A 45 6.49 -9.56 10.60
N ALA A 46 6.72 -8.80 9.53
CA ALA A 46 7.96 -8.85 8.77
C ALA A 46 8.90 -7.75 9.27
N TRP A 47 10.07 -8.14 9.74
CA TRP A 47 11.09 -7.23 10.24
C TRP A 47 12.22 -7.15 9.22
N SER A 48 12.25 -6.06 8.47
CA SER A 48 13.31 -5.75 7.52
C SER A 48 14.46 -5.01 8.20
N VAL A 49 15.69 -5.42 7.90
CA VAL A 49 16.94 -4.78 8.35
C VAL A 49 17.76 -4.45 7.11
N VAL A 50 18.04 -3.17 6.90
CA VAL A 50 18.91 -2.65 5.85
C VAL A 50 20.22 -2.21 6.48
N VAL A 51 21.35 -2.73 5.99
CA VAL A 51 22.68 -2.31 6.46
C VAL A 51 23.12 -1.09 5.66
N LEU A 52 23.59 -0.07 6.36
CA LEU A 52 24.13 1.17 5.81
C LEU A 52 25.66 1.07 5.75
N GLU A 53 26.23 1.25 4.57
CA GLU A 53 27.68 1.39 4.40
C GLU A 53 28.12 2.82 4.75
N ASP A 54 29.39 2.99 5.11
CA ASP A 54 29.94 4.29 5.55
C ASP A 54 29.74 5.39 4.49
N GLU A 55 29.79 5.05 3.20
CA GLU A 55 29.54 6.00 2.10
C GLU A 55 28.10 6.55 2.09
N ILE A 56 27.13 5.73 2.52
CA ILE A 56 25.71 6.10 2.62
C ILE A 56 25.47 6.98 3.85
N LEU A 57 26.10 6.64 4.97
CA LEU A 57 26.00 7.41 6.22
C LEU A 57 26.64 8.79 6.12
N ASN A 58 27.73 8.88 5.37
CA ASN A 58 28.48 10.12 5.18
C ASN A 58 27.84 11.05 4.13
N SER A 59 26.81 10.57 3.41
CA SER A 59 26.05 11.35 2.44
C SER A 59 24.62 11.58 2.94
N ALA A 60 24.33 12.82 3.36
CA ALA A 60 23.01 13.21 3.86
C ALA A 60 21.88 12.96 2.84
N SER A 61 22.17 13.10 1.54
CA SER A 61 21.23 12.79 0.47
C SER A 61 20.93 11.30 0.36
N ASN A 62 21.90 10.43 0.65
CA ASN A 62 21.72 9.01 0.48
C ASN A 62 20.87 8.37 1.59
N LEU A 63 21.14 8.77 2.83
CA LEU A 63 20.33 8.39 3.98
C LEU A 63 18.88 8.88 3.85
N HIS A 64 18.68 10.03 3.20
CA HIS A 64 17.36 10.64 3.01
C HIS A 64 16.39 9.78 2.17
N TYR A 65 16.83 9.17 1.07
CA TYR A 65 15.94 8.31 0.26
C TYR A 65 15.43 7.09 1.01
N LEU A 66 16.31 6.46 1.78
CA LEU A 66 15.99 5.28 2.56
C LEU A 66 14.91 5.57 3.61
N ILE A 67 14.99 6.76 4.21
CA ILE A 67 14.00 7.23 5.18
C ILE A 67 12.71 7.62 4.46
N ALA A 68 12.80 8.23 3.27
CA ALA A 68 11.64 8.67 2.51
C ALA A 68 10.71 7.50 2.11
N GLU A 69 11.25 6.34 1.75
CA GLU A 69 10.44 5.14 1.51
C GLU A 69 9.68 4.71 2.77
N ALA A 70 10.39 4.56 3.89
CA ALA A 70 9.80 4.13 5.15
C ALA A 70 8.76 5.14 5.67
N GLU A 71 9.04 6.45 5.52
CA GLU A 71 8.12 7.55 5.81
C GLU A 71 6.88 7.45 4.93
N LEU A 72 7.04 7.31 3.61
CA LEU A 72 5.93 7.17 2.66
C LEU A 72 5.05 5.97 3.03
N MET A 73 5.63 4.77 3.18
CA MET A 73 4.89 3.57 3.54
C MET A 73 4.14 3.73 4.86
N LYS A 74 4.67 4.52 5.80
CA LYS A 74 4.02 4.82 7.08
C LYS A 74 2.76 5.68 6.93
N LEU A 75 2.63 6.43 5.83
CA LEU A 75 1.47 7.27 5.52
C LEU A 75 0.37 6.52 4.79
N LEU A 76 0.72 5.46 4.08
CA LEU A 76 -0.23 4.68 3.27
C LEU A 76 -1.04 3.75 4.17
N ASP A 77 -2.37 3.79 4.00
CA ASP A 77 -3.29 2.91 4.72
C ASP A 77 -4.45 2.50 3.80
N HIS A 78 -4.36 1.31 3.24
CA HIS A 78 -5.34 0.75 2.32
C HIS A 78 -5.29 -0.79 2.34
N GLU A 79 -6.43 -1.46 2.12
CA GLU A 79 -6.53 -2.92 2.22
C GLU A 79 -5.61 -3.67 1.24
N ASN A 80 -5.31 -3.05 0.09
CA ASN A 80 -4.45 -3.61 -0.96
C ASN A 80 -3.05 -2.98 -1.03
N ILE A 81 -2.61 -2.30 0.03
CA ILE A 81 -1.26 -1.76 0.18
C ILE A 81 -0.62 -2.37 1.45
N VAL A 82 0.63 -2.80 1.37
CA VAL A 82 1.35 -3.36 2.53
C VAL A 82 1.47 -2.31 3.63
N LYS A 83 1.00 -2.65 4.83
CA LYS A 83 1.03 -1.72 5.96
C LYS A 83 2.41 -1.65 6.59
N CYS A 84 2.91 -0.43 6.80
CA CYS A 84 4.08 -0.17 7.65
C CYS A 84 3.64 0.15 9.08
N TYR A 85 4.00 -0.71 10.03
CA TYR A 85 3.68 -0.54 11.44
C TYR A 85 4.68 0.38 12.14
N HIS A 86 5.98 0.29 11.82
CA HIS A 86 7.00 1.13 12.43
C HIS A 86 8.30 1.11 11.64
N PHE A 87 9.17 2.09 11.87
CA PHE A 87 10.54 2.07 11.38
C PHE A 87 11.43 2.91 12.31
N TRP A 88 12.73 2.62 12.34
CA TRP A 88 13.72 3.45 13.03
C TRP A 88 15.11 3.25 12.42
N ILE A 89 16.01 4.16 12.77
CA ILE A 89 17.41 4.12 12.37
C ILE A 89 18.24 3.79 13.61
N ASP A 90 19.04 2.74 13.53
CA ASP A 90 20.06 2.42 14.50
C ASP A 90 21.40 2.97 13.99
N TYR A 91 21.70 4.21 14.38
CA TYR A 91 22.97 4.87 14.05
C TYR A 91 24.19 4.16 14.64
N SER A 92 24.03 3.43 15.75
CA SER A 92 25.16 2.78 16.43
C SER A 92 25.65 1.55 15.67
N ASN A 93 24.75 0.87 14.97
CA ASN A 93 25.06 -0.31 14.16
C ASN A 93 24.89 -0.07 12.66
N SER A 94 24.70 1.18 12.24
CA SER A 94 24.55 1.57 10.84
C SER A 94 23.42 0.79 10.15
N LYS A 95 22.22 0.78 10.74
CA LYS A 95 21.08 0.00 10.22
C LYS A 95 19.79 0.80 10.16
N ILE A 96 18.93 0.47 9.20
CA ILE A 96 17.54 0.88 9.18
C ILE A 96 16.67 -0.35 9.41
N HIS A 97 15.70 -0.19 10.30
CA HIS A 97 14.76 -1.22 10.67
C HIS A 97 13.37 -0.79 10.22
N LEU A 98 12.65 -1.68 9.55
CA LEU A 98 11.31 -1.44 9.04
C LEU A 98 10.41 -2.62 9.39
N ILE A 99 9.28 -2.33 10.02
CA ILE A 99 8.29 -3.30 10.49
C ILE A 99 7.05 -3.19 9.62
N THR A 100 6.75 -4.25 8.89
CA THR A 100 5.60 -4.33 7.99
C THR A 100 4.71 -5.52 8.31
N GLU A 101 3.53 -5.52 7.69
CA GLU A 101 2.65 -6.67 7.62
C GLU A 101 3.39 -7.92 7.15
N PHE A 102 3.12 -9.05 7.82
CA PHE A 102 3.64 -10.35 7.45
C PHE A 102 2.67 -11.08 6.53
N PHE A 103 3.18 -11.62 5.44
CA PHE A 103 2.45 -12.51 4.56
C PHE A 103 2.91 -13.94 4.79
N SER A 104 1.95 -14.82 5.08
CA SER A 104 2.23 -16.24 5.32
C SER A 104 2.64 -16.97 4.05
N SER A 105 2.17 -16.49 2.90
CA SER A 105 2.61 -16.90 1.57
C SER A 105 3.68 -15.94 1.03
N GLU A 106 4.29 -16.35 -0.08
CA GLU A 106 5.29 -15.58 -0.81
C GLU A 106 4.62 -14.50 -1.68
N THR A 107 5.42 -13.92 -2.58
CA THR A 107 4.94 -12.99 -3.60
C THR A 107 3.93 -13.67 -4.53
N LEU A 108 3.12 -12.88 -5.22
CA LEU A 108 2.10 -13.35 -6.15
C LEU A 108 2.75 -14.15 -7.28
N LEU A 109 3.97 -13.80 -7.71
CA LEU A 109 4.73 -14.59 -8.68
C LEU A 109 4.95 -16.02 -8.19
N HIS A 110 5.54 -16.19 -7.00
CA HIS A 110 5.81 -17.51 -6.44
C HIS A 110 4.51 -18.28 -6.21
N TYR A 111 3.48 -17.59 -5.74
CA TYR A 111 2.17 -18.21 -5.51
C TYR A 111 1.55 -18.75 -6.80
N ILE A 112 1.59 -18.00 -7.91
CA ILE A 112 1.07 -18.52 -9.18
C ILE A 112 1.90 -19.67 -9.72
N VAL A 113 3.22 -19.66 -9.55
CA VAL A 113 4.13 -20.73 -10.04
C VAL A 113 3.90 -22.02 -9.24
N LYS A 114 3.86 -21.92 -7.92
CA LYS A 114 3.76 -23.05 -6.99
C LYS A 114 2.42 -23.77 -7.05
N HIS A 115 1.33 -23.05 -7.32
CA HIS A 115 -0.01 -23.60 -7.28
C HIS A 115 -0.51 -23.99 -8.68
N VAL A 116 -1.39 -25.00 -8.71
CA VAL A 116 -2.12 -25.45 -9.91
C VAL A 116 -2.70 -24.26 -10.69
N PRO A 117 -2.92 -24.39 -12.02
CA PRO A 117 -3.49 -23.33 -12.83
C PRO A 117 -4.71 -22.71 -12.16
N VAL A 118 -4.55 -21.46 -11.77
CA VAL A 118 -5.54 -20.73 -10.99
C VAL A 118 -6.72 -20.43 -11.92
N ASN A 119 -7.95 -20.69 -11.46
CA ASN A 119 -9.14 -20.35 -12.22
C ASN A 119 -9.15 -18.85 -12.52
N HIS A 120 -9.61 -18.46 -13.71
CA HIS A 120 -9.78 -17.06 -14.12
C HIS A 120 -10.47 -16.20 -13.04
N THR A 121 -11.36 -16.77 -12.22
CA THR A 121 -12.00 -16.05 -11.10
C THR A 121 -11.01 -15.47 -10.09
N SER A 122 -9.97 -16.23 -9.67
CA SER A 122 -9.02 -15.70 -8.69
C SER A 122 -8.09 -14.67 -9.34
N THR A 123 -7.66 -14.88 -10.59
CA THR A 123 -6.91 -13.87 -11.35
C THR A 123 -7.70 -12.57 -11.46
N LYS A 124 -8.99 -12.63 -11.77
CA LYS A 124 -9.87 -11.44 -11.79
C LYS A 124 -9.91 -10.74 -10.44
N ASN A 125 -10.04 -11.48 -9.35
CA ASN A 125 -10.05 -10.93 -7.99
C ASN A 125 -8.72 -10.29 -7.62
N TRP A 126 -7.58 -10.87 -8.00
CA TRP A 126 -6.26 -10.26 -7.79
C TRP A 126 -6.09 -9.00 -8.65
N CYS A 127 -6.47 -9.03 -9.92
CA CYS A 127 -6.45 -7.86 -10.80
C CYS A 127 -7.25 -6.69 -10.20
N ARG A 128 -8.45 -6.96 -9.67
CA ARG A 128 -9.30 -5.95 -9.03
C ARG A 128 -8.60 -5.35 -7.81
N GLN A 129 -8.09 -6.18 -6.91
CA GLN A 129 -7.40 -5.73 -5.70
C GLN A 129 -6.14 -4.92 -5.99
N ILE A 130 -5.35 -5.32 -6.99
CA ILE A 130 -4.18 -4.55 -7.42
C ILE A 130 -4.62 -3.19 -7.96
N LEU A 131 -5.68 -3.15 -8.78
CA LEU A 131 -6.24 -1.89 -9.28
C LEU A 131 -6.82 -1.01 -8.17
N GLU A 132 -7.43 -1.58 -7.13
CA GLU A 132 -7.91 -0.84 -5.96
C GLU A 132 -6.74 -0.16 -5.23
N GLY A 133 -5.62 -0.88 -5.05
CA GLY A 133 -4.38 -0.32 -4.51
C GLY A 133 -3.78 0.79 -5.38
N LEU A 134 -3.69 0.59 -6.70
CA LEU A 134 -3.21 1.62 -7.62
C LEU A 134 -4.13 2.85 -7.65
N ASN A 135 -5.45 2.63 -7.68
CA ASN A 135 -6.42 3.71 -7.63
C ASN A 135 -6.28 4.54 -6.35
N TYR A 136 -6.06 3.90 -5.21
CA TYR A 136 -5.77 4.59 -3.95
C TYR A 136 -4.55 5.52 -4.11
N LEU A 137 -3.40 5.00 -4.56
CA LEU A 137 -2.17 5.78 -4.74
C LEU A 137 -2.34 6.94 -5.73
N HIS A 138 -2.98 6.67 -6.86
CA HIS A 138 -3.20 7.66 -7.94
C HIS A 138 -4.23 8.73 -7.56
N SER A 139 -5.09 8.47 -6.57
CA SER A 139 -6.09 9.42 -6.08
C SER A 139 -5.59 10.37 -4.98
N LEU A 140 -4.37 10.17 -4.49
CA LEU A 140 -3.74 11.07 -3.52
C LEU A 140 -3.43 12.43 -4.18
N ASP A 141 -3.22 13.46 -3.34
CA ASP A 141 -2.90 14.81 -3.80
C ASP A 141 -1.59 15.30 -3.14
N PRO A 142 -0.46 15.31 -3.88
CA PRO A 142 -0.31 14.89 -5.28
C PRO A 142 -0.37 13.35 -5.47
N PRO A 143 -0.68 12.86 -6.69
CA PRO A 143 -0.68 11.42 -6.98
C PRO A 143 0.66 10.76 -6.72
N ILE A 144 0.63 9.47 -6.33
CA ILE A 144 1.84 8.68 -6.11
C ILE A 144 1.96 7.61 -7.20
N ALA A 145 3.04 7.66 -7.97
CA ALA A 145 3.43 6.59 -8.88
C ALA A 145 4.31 5.58 -8.15
N HIS A 146 4.02 4.29 -8.27
CA HIS A 146 4.82 3.21 -7.69
C HIS A 146 6.11 2.94 -8.48
N ARG A 147 6.03 2.96 -9.82
CA ARG A 147 7.14 2.81 -10.78
C ARG A 147 7.88 1.47 -10.81
N ASP A 148 7.43 0.46 -10.07
CA ASP A 148 7.97 -0.92 -10.12
C ASP A 148 6.90 -1.96 -9.80
N VAL A 149 5.72 -1.79 -10.40
CA VAL A 149 4.61 -2.75 -10.26
C VAL A 149 4.98 -4.03 -11.01
N LYS A 150 5.24 -5.10 -10.24
CA LYS A 150 5.54 -6.44 -10.75
C LYS A 150 5.03 -7.51 -9.78
N LEU A 151 4.86 -8.74 -10.27
CA LEU A 151 4.33 -9.84 -9.45
C LEU A 151 5.23 -10.22 -8.26
N LEU A 152 6.52 -9.87 -8.28
CA LEU A 152 7.42 -10.00 -7.14
C LEU A 152 7.15 -8.97 -6.02
N ASN A 153 6.61 -7.80 -6.37
CA ASN A 153 6.33 -6.72 -5.41
C ASN A 153 4.86 -6.75 -4.93
N ILE A 154 4.11 -7.78 -5.32
CA ILE A 154 2.73 -7.99 -4.88
C ILE A 154 2.73 -9.22 -3.98
N PHE A 155 2.25 -9.07 -2.75
CA PHE A 155 2.17 -10.15 -1.78
C PHE A 155 0.76 -10.72 -1.75
N VAL A 156 0.64 -12.01 -1.45
CA VAL A 156 -0.65 -12.68 -1.30
C VAL A 156 -0.76 -13.28 0.09
N ASP A 157 -1.94 -13.20 0.69
CA ASP A 157 -2.31 -14.06 1.81
C ASP A 157 -3.02 -15.29 1.27
N GLY A 158 -2.36 -16.45 1.34
CA GLY A 158 -2.88 -17.71 0.79
C GLY A 158 -4.18 -18.18 1.44
N ASN A 159 -4.50 -17.72 2.66
CA ASN A 159 -5.72 -18.13 3.36
C ASN A 159 -6.94 -17.32 2.93
N SER A 160 -6.78 -16.02 2.69
CA SER A 160 -7.87 -15.11 2.30
C SER A 160 -7.95 -14.88 0.79
N GLY A 161 -6.84 -15.09 0.06
CA GLY A 161 -6.72 -14.68 -1.33
C GLY A 161 -6.54 -13.17 -1.50
N THR A 162 -6.32 -12.43 -0.41
CA THR A 162 -6.05 -10.99 -0.44
C THR A 162 -4.67 -10.73 -1.02
N VAL A 163 -4.56 -9.74 -1.89
CA VAL A 163 -3.27 -9.28 -2.42
C VAL A 163 -3.01 -7.83 -2.04
N LYS A 164 -1.73 -7.53 -1.76
CA LYS A 164 -1.28 -6.19 -1.41
C LYS A 164 -0.02 -5.80 -2.16
N LEU A 165 0.00 -4.59 -2.67
CA LEU A 165 1.17 -3.99 -3.32
C LEU A 165 2.16 -3.51 -2.26
N GLY A 166 3.44 -3.86 -2.42
CA GLY A 166 4.53 -3.47 -1.53
C GLY A 166 5.77 -3.06 -2.34
N ASP A 167 6.88 -2.81 -1.63
CA ASP A 167 8.14 -2.30 -2.19
C ASP A 167 7.98 -0.92 -2.88
N PHE A 168 8.09 0.13 -2.07
CA PHE A 168 7.93 1.52 -2.52
C PHE A 168 9.27 2.20 -2.78
N GLY A 169 10.37 1.45 -2.95
CA GLY A 169 11.72 2.00 -3.12
C GLY A 169 11.90 2.85 -4.38
N PHE A 170 11.00 2.70 -5.35
CA PHE A 170 10.91 3.55 -6.53
C PHE A 170 9.71 4.49 -6.53
N ALA A 171 8.91 4.57 -5.48
CA ALA A 171 7.71 5.40 -5.51
C ALA A 171 8.05 6.91 -5.56
N LYS A 172 7.18 7.70 -6.20
CA LYS A 172 7.38 9.15 -6.36
C LYS A 172 6.05 9.91 -6.45
N LEU A 173 6.03 11.12 -5.90
CA LEU A 173 4.93 12.08 -6.08
C LEU A 173 4.98 12.67 -7.50
N ILE A 174 3.85 12.69 -8.19
CA ILE A 174 3.69 13.27 -9.53
C ILE A 174 3.02 14.63 -9.39
N GLU A 175 3.73 15.74 -9.66
CA GLU A 175 3.10 17.06 -9.56
C GLU A 175 2.37 17.44 -10.85
N PRO A 176 1.33 18.29 -10.74
CA PRO A 176 0.69 18.89 -11.90
C PRO A 176 1.70 19.69 -12.74
N GLY A 177 2.04 19.15 -13.91
CA GLY A 177 2.96 19.80 -14.86
C GLY A 177 4.44 19.49 -14.63
N SER A 178 4.79 18.65 -13.64
CA SER A 178 6.15 18.13 -13.51
C SER A 178 6.27 16.74 -14.16
N SER A 179 7.37 16.56 -14.87
CA SER A 179 7.75 15.30 -15.52
C SER A 179 8.59 14.48 -14.56
N ALA A 180 8.23 13.22 -14.33
CA ALA A 180 9.13 12.33 -13.61
C ALA A 180 10.31 11.95 -14.51
N HIS A 181 11.54 12.20 -14.05
CA HIS A 181 12.77 11.87 -14.75
C HIS A 181 13.37 10.56 -14.22
N GLY A 182 14.15 9.88 -15.06
CA GLY A 182 14.88 8.65 -14.74
C GLY A 182 14.17 7.35 -15.13
N TYR A 183 14.97 6.37 -15.55
CA TYR A 183 14.53 5.05 -16.02
C TYR A 183 14.46 4.09 -14.84
N TYR A 184 13.27 3.87 -14.29
CA TYR A 184 13.04 2.99 -13.15
C TYR A 184 12.09 1.85 -13.51
N GLY A 185 12.27 0.71 -12.85
CA GLY A 185 11.44 -0.47 -13.00
C GLY A 185 12.18 -1.68 -13.60
N THR A 186 11.44 -2.78 -13.74
CA THR A 186 11.96 -4.04 -14.28
C THR A 186 11.66 -4.13 -15.79
N PRO A 187 12.65 -4.23 -16.70
CA PRO A 187 12.48 -3.90 -18.12
C PRO A 187 11.27 -4.53 -18.83
N PRO A 188 10.93 -5.82 -18.66
CA PRO A 188 9.75 -6.41 -19.31
C PRO A 188 8.41 -5.79 -18.92
N PHE A 189 8.37 -5.00 -17.84
CA PHE A 189 7.18 -4.34 -17.28
C PHE A 189 7.18 -2.81 -17.51
N ILE A 190 8.30 -2.23 -17.95
CA ILE A 190 8.47 -0.79 -18.11
C ILE A 190 7.63 -0.25 -19.27
N ALA A 191 6.95 0.88 -19.03
CA ALA A 191 6.21 1.61 -20.05
C ALA A 191 7.14 2.37 -21.01
N PRO A 192 6.83 2.48 -22.31
CA PRO A 192 7.70 3.10 -23.30
C PRO A 192 8.02 4.58 -23.03
N GLU A 193 7.07 5.32 -22.45
CA GLU A 193 7.24 6.74 -22.10
C GLU A 193 8.26 6.98 -20.98
N ILE A 194 8.60 5.97 -20.17
CA ILE A 194 9.71 6.08 -19.21
C ILE A 194 11.01 6.45 -19.94
N PHE A 195 11.19 5.96 -21.18
CA PHE A 195 12.39 6.26 -21.96
C PHE A 195 12.44 7.68 -22.53
N GLN A 196 11.32 8.41 -22.47
CA GLN A 196 11.21 9.79 -22.92
C GLN A 196 11.53 10.78 -21.79
N GLY A 197 11.68 10.29 -20.54
CA GLY A 197 11.99 11.10 -19.36
C GLY A 197 10.85 12.00 -18.89
N ASN A 198 9.66 11.88 -19.49
CA ASN A 198 8.45 12.57 -19.08
C ASN A 198 7.29 11.58 -19.01
N TYR A 199 6.92 11.22 -17.79
CA TYR A 199 5.83 10.30 -17.51
C TYR A 199 5.10 10.68 -16.21
N ASN A 200 3.89 10.16 -16.06
CA ASN A 200 3.03 10.30 -14.89
C ASN A 200 2.74 8.93 -14.24
N GLU A 201 1.76 8.85 -13.34
CA GLU A 201 1.36 7.63 -12.62
C GLU A 201 0.80 6.52 -13.53
N MET A 202 0.45 6.83 -14.79
CA MET A 202 -0.08 5.86 -15.74
C MET A 202 0.93 4.78 -16.11
N VAL A 203 2.23 4.96 -15.86
CA VAL A 203 3.25 3.91 -16.03
C VAL A 203 2.96 2.68 -15.18
N ASP A 204 2.30 2.85 -14.03
CA ASP A 204 1.88 1.75 -13.17
C ASP A 204 0.76 0.93 -13.83
N ILE A 205 -0.13 1.57 -14.59
CA ILE A 205 -1.20 0.89 -15.32
C ILE A 205 -0.64 0.02 -16.44
N TYR A 206 0.41 0.48 -17.13
CA TYR A 206 1.12 -0.32 -18.13
C TYR A 206 1.78 -1.55 -17.48
N SER A 207 2.52 -1.31 -16.39
CA SER A 207 3.20 -2.34 -15.61
C SER A 207 2.21 -3.38 -15.06
N PHE A 208 1.05 -2.92 -14.58
CA PHE A 208 -0.09 -3.75 -14.22
C PHE A 208 -0.59 -4.59 -15.40
N GLY A 209 -0.77 -4.01 -16.59
CA GLY A 209 -1.14 -4.74 -17.80
C GLY A 209 -0.18 -5.89 -18.13
N MET A 210 1.14 -5.66 -17.96
CA MET A 210 2.15 -6.70 -18.12
C MET A 210 2.05 -7.79 -17.03
N CYS A 211 1.72 -7.42 -15.79
CA CYS A 211 1.43 -8.39 -14.72
C CYS A 211 0.20 -9.25 -15.06
N VAL A 212 -0.87 -8.66 -15.58
CA VAL A 212 -2.07 -9.40 -16.03
C VAL A 212 -1.71 -10.36 -17.16
N LEU A 213 -0.92 -9.92 -18.13
CA LEU A 213 -0.45 -10.76 -19.22
C LEU A 213 0.35 -11.96 -18.69
N ARG A 214 1.28 -11.74 -17.75
CA ARG A 214 2.04 -12.82 -17.10
C ARG A 214 1.14 -13.76 -16.29
N MET A 215 0.16 -13.25 -15.56
CA MET A 215 -0.77 -14.10 -14.79
C MET A 215 -1.62 -15.00 -15.69
N ILE A 216 -2.10 -14.48 -16.81
CA ILE A 216 -2.96 -15.21 -17.77
C ILE A 216 -2.16 -16.22 -18.58
N THR A 217 -0.97 -15.84 -19.05
CA THR A 217 -0.17 -16.69 -19.95
C THR A 217 0.80 -17.60 -19.21
N ARG A 218 1.06 -17.31 -17.92
CA ARG A 218 2.12 -17.92 -17.09
C ARG A 218 3.52 -17.80 -17.70
N LYS A 219 3.70 -16.94 -18.70
CA LYS A 219 4.93 -16.77 -19.48
C LYS A 219 5.45 -15.34 -19.38
N MET A 220 6.78 -15.21 -19.45
CA MET A 220 7.45 -13.94 -19.22
C MET A 220 7.15 -13.04 -20.42
N PRO A 221 6.73 -11.78 -20.22
CA PRO A 221 6.69 -10.81 -21.30
C PRO A 221 8.05 -10.74 -21.98
N TYR A 222 8.07 -10.67 -23.31
CA TYR A 222 9.28 -10.63 -24.12
C TYR A 222 10.21 -11.86 -24.03
N LYS A 223 9.69 -13.05 -23.66
CA LYS A 223 10.46 -14.31 -23.67
C LYS A 223 11.05 -14.66 -25.05
N GLU A 224 10.52 -14.07 -26.13
CA GLU A 224 11.07 -14.21 -27.48
C GLU A 224 12.39 -13.45 -27.72
N CYS A 225 12.73 -12.49 -26.87
CA CYS A 225 13.97 -11.72 -26.98
C CYS A 225 15.16 -12.48 -26.37
N ARG A 226 16.33 -12.38 -27.01
CA ARG A 226 17.54 -13.11 -26.59
C ARG A 226 18.25 -12.48 -25.41
N ASN A 227 18.13 -11.16 -25.27
CA ASN A 227 18.83 -10.38 -24.26
C ASN A 227 18.06 -9.08 -23.97
N MET A 228 18.49 -8.37 -22.93
CA MET A 228 17.87 -7.11 -22.52
C MET A 228 17.89 -6.02 -23.59
N ASN A 229 18.95 -5.94 -24.40
CA ASN A 229 19.05 -4.93 -25.46
C ASN A 229 17.94 -5.08 -26.51
N GLU A 230 17.55 -6.32 -26.84
CA GLU A 230 16.41 -6.57 -27.72
C GLU A 230 15.09 -6.16 -27.08
N ILE A 231 14.93 -6.39 -25.76
CA ILE A 231 13.74 -5.97 -25.00
C ILE A 231 13.62 -4.45 -25.01
N TYR A 232 14.69 -3.73 -24.65
CA TYR A 232 14.72 -2.27 -24.68
C TYR A 232 14.37 -1.70 -26.06
N LYS A 233 14.97 -2.25 -27.13
CA LYS A 233 14.66 -1.83 -28.51
C LYS A 233 13.19 -2.02 -28.87
N LYS A 234 12.58 -3.15 -28.49
CA LYS A 234 11.14 -3.39 -28.73
C LYS A 234 10.29 -2.39 -27.95
N ILE A 235 10.57 -2.18 -26.66
CA ILE A 235 9.79 -1.27 -25.82
C ILE A 235 9.89 0.17 -26.34
N MET A 236 11.09 0.67 -26.63
CA MET A 236 11.29 2.02 -27.19
C MET A 236 10.59 2.20 -28.54
N ALA A 237 10.46 1.14 -29.34
CA ALA A 237 9.71 1.14 -30.60
C ALA A 237 8.19 0.97 -30.42
N GLY A 238 7.69 0.82 -29.19
CA GLY A 238 6.28 0.56 -28.90
C GLY A 238 5.79 -0.84 -29.32
N VAL A 239 6.71 -1.77 -29.56
CA VAL A 239 6.40 -3.15 -29.97
C VAL A 239 6.08 -3.97 -28.73
N LYS A 240 4.81 -4.40 -28.62
CA LYS A 240 4.31 -5.27 -27.54
C LYS A 240 4.88 -6.70 -27.64
N PRO A 241 4.93 -7.47 -26.53
CA PRO A 241 5.50 -8.82 -26.54
C PRO A 241 4.64 -9.80 -27.35
N ASP A 242 5.29 -10.75 -28.03
CA ASP A 242 4.61 -11.69 -28.94
C ASP A 242 3.56 -12.54 -28.23
N ILE A 243 3.79 -12.83 -26.94
CA ILE A 243 2.89 -13.63 -26.10
C ILE A 243 1.49 -13.00 -25.96
N LEU A 244 1.34 -11.68 -26.15
CA LEU A 244 0.04 -11.01 -26.16
C LEU A 244 -0.89 -11.59 -27.25
N ASN A 245 -0.34 -12.05 -28.37
CA ASN A 245 -1.12 -12.66 -29.45
C ASN A 245 -1.72 -14.02 -29.10
N THR A 246 -1.25 -14.65 -28.02
CA THR A 246 -1.78 -15.94 -27.52
C THR A 246 -3.04 -15.78 -26.66
N VAL A 247 -3.39 -14.55 -26.26
CA VAL A 247 -4.59 -14.26 -25.49
C VAL A 247 -5.81 -14.29 -26.41
N THR A 248 -6.60 -15.36 -26.33
CA THR A 248 -7.75 -15.60 -27.21
C THR A 248 -9.08 -15.06 -26.66
N ASN A 249 -9.19 -14.86 -25.34
CA ASN A 249 -10.42 -14.34 -24.73
C ASN A 249 -10.60 -12.84 -25.08
N PRO A 250 -11.65 -12.45 -25.82
CA PRO A 250 -11.83 -11.07 -26.28
C PRO A 250 -11.90 -10.05 -25.13
N GLN A 251 -12.57 -10.41 -24.03
CA GLN A 251 -12.72 -9.54 -22.87
C GLN A 251 -11.38 -9.27 -22.16
N ILE A 252 -10.53 -10.29 -22.07
CA ILE A 252 -9.18 -10.14 -21.49
C ILE A 252 -8.29 -9.35 -22.43
N LYS A 253 -8.39 -9.61 -23.74
CA LYS A 253 -7.61 -8.91 -24.76
C LYS A 253 -7.94 -7.42 -24.78
N GLU A 254 -9.22 -7.06 -24.78
CA GLU A 254 -9.69 -5.68 -24.68
C GLU A 254 -9.15 -4.97 -23.42
N PHE A 255 -9.24 -5.65 -22.26
CA PHE A 255 -8.70 -5.11 -21.01
C PHE A 255 -7.18 -4.88 -21.07
N LEU A 256 -6.41 -5.83 -21.63
CA LEU A 256 -4.98 -5.67 -21.84
C LEU A 256 -4.66 -4.54 -22.82
N ASP A 257 -5.45 -4.38 -23.87
CA ASP A 257 -5.28 -3.29 -24.84
C ASP A 257 -5.53 -1.91 -24.19
N MET A 258 -6.48 -1.80 -23.25
CA MET A 258 -6.70 -0.58 -22.46
C MET A 258 -5.52 -0.28 -21.51
N CYS A 259 -4.94 -1.31 -20.87
CA CYS A 259 -3.79 -1.14 -19.98
C CYS A 259 -2.50 -0.80 -20.76
N LEU A 260 -2.29 -1.44 -21.91
CA LEU A 260 -1.08 -1.33 -22.73
C LEU A 260 -1.23 -0.31 -23.87
N ALA A 261 -2.20 0.59 -23.78
CA ALA A 261 -2.36 1.71 -24.71
C ALA A 261 -1.20 2.72 -24.54
N PRO A 262 -0.95 3.58 -25.55
CA PRO A 262 -0.11 4.75 -25.38
C PRO A 262 -0.59 5.59 -24.19
N GLU A 263 0.33 6.24 -23.48
CA GLU A 263 0.06 7.00 -22.25
C GLU A 263 -1.22 7.86 -22.32
N SER A 264 -1.37 8.64 -23.40
CA SER A 264 -2.50 9.56 -23.61
C SER A 264 -3.87 8.90 -23.81
N PHE A 265 -3.91 7.60 -24.10
CA PHE A 265 -5.13 6.82 -24.28
C PHE A 265 -5.30 5.73 -23.21
N ARG A 266 -4.36 5.62 -22.28
CA ARG A 266 -4.39 4.60 -21.24
C ARG A 266 -5.47 4.93 -20.23
N TYR A 267 -6.27 3.94 -19.88
CA TYR A 267 -7.38 4.13 -18.96
C TYR A 267 -6.88 4.16 -17.51
N PRO A 268 -7.31 5.12 -16.68
CA PRO A 268 -6.93 5.18 -15.28
C PRO A 268 -7.55 4.03 -14.49
N ALA A 269 -6.98 3.73 -13.32
CA ALA A 269 -7.40 2.60 -12.49
C ALA A 269 -8.91 2.59 -12.19
N PHE A 270 -9.50 3.74 -11.85
CA PHE A 270 -10.94 3.84 -11.56
C PHE A 270 -11.85 3.50 -12.75
N GLU A 271 -11.41 3.72 -13.99
CA GLU A 271 -12.17 3.29 -15.18
C GLU A 271 -11.96 1.80 -15.45
N LEU A 272 -10.74 1.29 -15.30
CA LEU A 272 -10.44 -0.13 -15.46
C LEU A 272 -11.21 -1.01 -14.47
N LEU A 273 -11.45 -0.53 -13.24
CA LEU A 273 -12.26 -1.22 -12.23
C LEU A 273 -13.71 -1.47 -12.67
N LYS A 274 -14.23 -0.67 -13.60
CA LYS A 274 -15.59 -0.84 -14.17
C LYS A 274 -15.62 -1.86 -15.30
N HIS A 275 -14.46 -2.30 -15.79
CA HIS A 275 -14.41 -3.18 -16.95
C HIS A 275 -14.98 -4.58 -16.61
N PRO A 276 -15.83 -5.17 -17.47
CA PRO A 276 -16.48 -6.47 -17.23
C PRO A 276 -15.54 -7.64 -16.89
N PHE A 277 -14.25 -7.54 -17.25
CA PHE A 277 -13.23 -8.52 -16.85
C PHE A 277 -13.06 -8.61 -15.33
N VAL A 278 -13.00 -7.46 -14.64
CA VAL A 278 -12.69 -7.34 -13.19
C VAL A 278 -13.88 -6.91 -12.34
N ALA A 279 -14.95 -6.40 -12.98
CA ALA A 279 -16.17 -5.99 -12.31
C ALA A 279 -16.77 -7.13 -11.49
N VAL A 280 -17.27 -6.80 -10.30
CA VAL A 280 -17.98 -7.75 -9.45
C VAL A 280 -19.31 -8.10 -10.12
N VAL A 281 -19.44 -9.33 -10.63
CA VAL A 281 -20.75 -9.84 -11.03
C VAL A 281 -21.51 -10.12 -9.75
N SER A 282 -22.37 -9.18 -9.35
CA SER A 282 -23.31 -9.38 -8.26
C SER A 282 -24.25 -10.54 -8.64
N GLN A 283 -24.13 -11.69 -7.99
CA GLN A 283 -25.16 -12.74 -8.07
C GLN A 283 -26.50 -12.29 -7.45
N ALA A 284 -26.60 -11.04 -7.00
CA ALA A 284 -27.76 -10.44 -6.36
C ALA A 284 -28.69 -9.65 -7.31
N GLU A 285 -28.31 -9.44 -8.58
CA GLU A 285 -29.09 -8.59 -9.50
C GLU A 285 -30.32 -9.25 -10.14
N SER A 286 -30.65 -10.49 -9.78
CA SER A 286 -31.89 -11.15 -10.24
C SER A 286 -33.02 -11.18 -9.20
N SER A 287 -32.84 -10.66 -7.98
CA SER A 287 -33.87 -10.81 -6.95
C SER A 287 -33.90 -9.75 -5.84
N MET A 288 -33.69 -8.46 -6.13
CA MET A 288 -34.04 -7.37 -5.20
C MET A 288 -34.53 -6.12 -5.93
N SER A 289 -35.73 -6.20 -6.50
CA SER A 289 -36.56 -5.00 -6.64
C SER A 289 -37.35 -4.79 -5.35
N GLN A 290 -37.29 -3.57 -4.81
CA GLN A 290 -38.01 -3.04 -3.64
C GLN A 290 -37.32 -3.18 -2.27
N ALA A 291 -36.34 -2.30 -2.02
CA ALA A 291 -36.26 -1.53 -0.78
C ALA A 291 -35.23 -0.41 -0.96
N GLU A 292 -35.71 0.79 -1.21
CA GLU A 292 -34.89 2.01 -1.31
C GLU A 292 -34.99 2.78 0.03
N LEU A 293 -33.86 3.38 0.43
CA LEU A 293 -33.64 4.47 1.41
C LEU A 293 -33.59 4.09 2.91
N SER A 294 -32.52 4.44 3.63
CA SER A 294 -32.16 5.84 3.89
C SER A 294 -30.68 6.04 4.30
N LEU A 295 -30.13 7.15 3.79
CA LEU A 295 -28.77 7.67 3.90
C LEU A 295 -28.34 8.05 5.33
N SER A 296 -27.04 7.90 5.63
CA SER A 296 -26.33 8.72 6.62
C SER A 296 -25.43 9.74 5.91
N GLN A 297 -25.83 11.01 5.88
CA GLN A 297 -25.04 12.12 5.35
C GLN A 297 -24.07 12.65 6.43
N VAL A 298 -22.77 12.60 6.15
CA VAL A 298 -21.75 13.37 6.87
C VAL A 298 -21.67 14.75 6.21
N THR A 299 -21.95 15.82 6.97
CA THR A 299 -21.75 17.20 6.46
C THR A 299 -20.50 17.80 7.10
N SER A 300 -19.45 18.02 6.30
CA SER A 300 -18.28 18.83 6.66
C SER A 300 -18.57 20.31 6.33
N ALA A 301 -18.61 21.18 7.33
CA ALA A 301 -18.66 22.63 7.11
C ALA A 301 -17.30 23.24 7.43
N GLN A 302 -16.67 23.90 6.44
CA GLN A 302 -15.47 24.72 6.64
C GLN A 302 -15.90 26.08 7.18
N VAL A 303 -15.54 26.36 8.44
CA VAL A 303 -15.54 27.73 8.98
C VAL A 303 -14.24 27.89 9.78
N ASP A 304 -13.43 28.87 9.38
CA ASP A 304 -12.25 29.38 10.11
C ASP A 304 -11.15 28.36 10.50
N GLY A 305 -10.69 27.55 9.55
CA GLY A 305 -9.43 26.79 9.70
C GLY A 305 -9.39 25.74 10.81
N LEU A 306 -10.52 25.43 11.44
CA LEU A 306 -10.71 24.37 12.42
C LEU A 306 -11.61 23.29 11.81
N ARG A 307 -11.04 22.11 11.55
CA ARG A 307 -11.83 20.94 11.13
C ARG A 307 -12.75 20.54 12.30
N GLN A 308 -14.04 20.84 12.17
CA GLN A 308 -15.05 20.47 13.15
C GLN A 308 -15.82 19.25 12.64
N LEU A 309 -15.74 18.15 13.38
CA LEU A 309 -16.47 16.92 13.06
C LEU A 309 -17.74 16.81 13.90
N VAL A 310 -18.77 16.24 13.29
CA VAL A 310 -20.06 16.00 13.91
C VAL A 310 -20.46 14.57 13.59
N LYS A 311 -20.72 13.77 14.63
CA LYS A 311 -21.30 12.44 14.52
C LYS A 311 -22.69 12.42 15.09
N GLU A 312 -23.55 11.62 14.48
CA GLU A 312 -24.93 11.43 14.90
C GLU A 312 -25.26 9.93 14.89
N MET A 313 -25.82 9.43 15.99
CA MET A 313 -26.29 8.06 16.13
C MET A 313 -27.72 8.07 16.65
N LYS A 314 -28.56 7.17 16.15
CA LYS A 314 -29.93 7.01 16.61
C LYS A 314 -30.05 5.70 17.38
N CYS A 315 -30.60 5.75 18.58
CA CYS A 315 -30.97 4.57 19.35
C CYS A 315 -32.38 4.78 19.89
N GLU A 316 -33.30 3.89 19.50
CA GLU A 316 -34.73 3.99 19.80
C GLU A 316 -35.35 5.35 19.36
N ASP A 317 -35.93 6.09 20.30
CA ASP A 317 -36.51 7.41 20.12
C ASP A 317 -35.52 8.56 20.37
N LYS A 318 -34.25 8.24 20.66
CA LYS A 318 -33.20 9.20 20.97
C LYS A 318 -32.21 9.37 19.81
N ILE A 319 -31.79 10.61 19.59
CA ILE A 319 -30.75 11.00 18.65
C ILE A 319 -29.59 11.58 19.45
N PHE A 320 -28.44 10.93 19.35
CA PHE A 320 -27.18 11.30 19.99
C PHE A 320 -26.32 12.03 18.97
N LYS A 321 -25.95 13.27 19.26
CA LYS A 321 -25.12 14.09 18.40
C LYS A 321 -23.89 14.54 19.15
N LEU A 322 -22.72 14.11 18.70
CA LEU A 322 -21.44 14.49 19.27
C LEU A 322 -20.69 15.41 18.31
N LYS A 323 -20.37 16.60 18.78
CA LYS A 323 -19.55 17.57 18.05
C LYS A 323 -18.18 17.68 18.70
N GLY A 324 -17.14 17.56 17.90
CA GLY A 324 -15.76 17.69 18.33
C GLY A 324 -14.94 18.48 17.32
N SER A 325 -13.86 19.06 17.80
CA SER A 325 -12.81 19.66 16.97
C SER A 325 -11.49 19.25 17.57
N MET A 326 -10.39 19.48 16.86
CA MET A 326 -9.06 19.27 17.43
C MET A 326 -8.12 20.38 16.94
N LYS A 327 -7.10 20.73 17.74
CA LYS A 327 -6.12 21.78 17.42
C LYS A 327 -4.78 21.43 18.05
N ARG A 328 -3.77 21.08 17.22
CA ARG A 328 -2.34 20.96 17.59
C ARG A 328 -2.12 20.23 18.93
N ASP A 329 -2.61 19.00 19.02
CA ASP A 329 -2.43 18.07 20.16
C ASP A 329 -2.95 18.49 21.54
N VAL A 330 -3.75 19.55 21.65
CA VAL A 330 -4.32 19.97 22.94
C VAL A 330 -5.64 19.23 23.23
N ILE A 331 -5.92 18.99 24.52
CA ILE A 331 -7.24 18.64 25.05
C ILE A 331 -8.30 19.55 24.42
N VAL A 332 -9.33 19.00 23.75
CA VAL A 332 -10.35 19.84 23.07
C VAL A 332 -11.75 19.60 23.64
N PRO A 333 -12.53 20.67 23.86
CA PRO A 333 -13.93 20.56 24.26
C PRO A 333 -14.79 19.85 23.20
N MET A 334 -15.46 18.79 23.61
CA MET A 334 -16.54 18.13 22.89
C MET A 334 -17.90 18.59 23.41
N SER A 335 -18.92 18.53 22.55
CA SER A 335 -20.31 18.83 22.90
C SER A 335 -21.21 17.67 22.48
N LEU A 336 -21.79 16.98 23.46
CA LEU A 336 -22.80 15.95 23.27
C LEU A 336 -24.20 16.57 23.40
N SER A 337 -25.10 16.26 22.47
CA SER A 337 -26.52 16.60 22.50
C SER A 337 -27.34 15.33 22.33
N ILE A 338 -28.25 15.05 23.25
CA ILE A 338 -29.16 13.89 23.18
C ILE A 338 -30.58 14.45 23.06
N VAL A 339 -31.23 14.14 21.94
CA VAL A 339 -32.56 14.66 21.58
C VAL A 339 -33.55 13.50 21.57
N TYR A 340 -34.65 13.61 22.31
CA TYR A 340 -35.68 12.57 22.37
C TYR A 340 -37.06 13.16 22.60
N THR A 341 -38.12 12.40 22.33
CA THR A 341 -39.50 12.88 22.44
C THR A 341 -40.24 12.25 23.61
N VAL A 342 -40.89 13.07 24.44
CA VAL A 342 -41.64 12.62 25.62
C VAL A 342 -43.14 12.92 25.43
N GLY A 343 -43.99 12.01 25.90
CA GLY A 343 -45.45 12.14 25.88
C GLY A 343 -46.14 11.38 24.75
N VAL A 344 -47.43 11.02 24.94
CA VAL A 344 -48.22 10.22 24.00
C VAL A 344 -48.33 10.96 22.66
N GLY A 345 -47.73 10.39 21.60
CA GLY A 345 -47.68 10.95 20.26
C GLY A 345 -46.51 11.90 19.96
N GLY A 346 -45.46 11.92 20.79
CA GLY A 346 -44.22 12.67 20.51
C GLY A 346 -44.33 14.20 20.65
N ARG A 347 -45.28 14.68 21.48
CA ARG A 347 -45.63 16.11 21.58
C ARG A 347 -44.54 17.03 22.15
N TYR A 348 -43.59 16.50 22.93
CA TYR A 348 -42.55 17.31 23.56
C TYR A 348 -41.17 16.80 23.17
N LYS A 349 -40.33 17.67 22.60
CA LYS A 349 -38.93 17.38 22.27
C LYS A 349 -38.04 17.85 23.42
N VAL A 350 -37.29 16.93 24.01
CA VAL A 350 -36.31 17.20 25.07
C VAL A 350 -34.91 17.13 24.46
N GLU A 351 -34.04 18.06 24.82
CA GLU A 351 -32.64 18.10 24.37
C GLU A 351 -31.72 18.27 25.59
N ASN A 352 -30.95 17.23 25.90
CA ASN A 352 -29.91 17.27 26.92
C ASN A 352 -28.58 17.59 26.27
N LYS A 353 -27.90 18.66 26.72
CA LYS A 353 -26.60 19.08 26.20
C LYS A 353 -25.54 19.03 27.29
N MET A 354 -24.38 18.47 26.97
CA MET A 354 -23.21 18.46 27.82
C MET A 354 -21.97 18.87 27.02
N LYS A 355 -21.16 19.75 27.61
CA LYS A 355 -19.81 20.04 27.13
C LYS A 355 -18.81 19.40 28.08
N PHE A 356 -17.79 18.77 27.53
CA PHE A 356 -16.73 18.13 28.32
C PHE A 356 -15.42 18.15 27.56
N GLU A 357 -14.32 18.04 28.29
CA GLU A 357 -12.99 17.89 27.72
C GLU A 357 -12.65 16.41 27.60
N PHE A 358 -12.33 15.97 26.39
CA PHE A 358 -11.96 14.58 26.13
C PHE A 358 -10.44 14.45 25.94
N PRO A 359 -9.75 13.63 26.77
CA PRO A 359 -8.32 13.41 26.62
C PRO A 359 -8.03 12.50 25.41
N MET A 360 -7.59 13.07 24.28
CA MET A 360 -7.37 12.33 23.04
C MET A 360 -6.35 11.18 23.17
N GLY A 361 -5.34 11.33 24.02
CA GLY A 361 -4.33 10.29 24.31
C GLY A 361 -4.81 9.14 25.22
N MET A 362 -6.07 9.13 25.63
CA MET A 362 -6.64 8.05 26.46
C MET A 362 -6.66 6.73 25.70
N GLU A 363 -6.13 5.67 26.31
CA GLU A 363 -6.22 4.32 25.75
C GLU A 363 -7.68 3.91 25.50
N THR A 364 -7.94 3.22 24.39
CA THR A 364 -9.31 2.89 23.95
C THR A 364 -10.10 2.09 24.99
N GLY A 365 -9.42 1.28 25.79
CA GLY A 365 -10.00 0.50 26.90
C GLY A 365 -10.49 1.35 28.08
N ASN A 366 -10.01 2.59 28.23
CA ASN A 366 -10.35 3.46 29.36
C ASN A 366 -11.50 4.45 29.02
N ILE A 367 -11.95 4.47 27.76
CA ILE A 367 -13.05 5.35 27.32
C ILE A 367 -14.37 4.94 28.00
N ASP A 368 -14.63 3.65 28.13
CA ASP A 368 -15.84 3.12 28.76
C ASP A 368 -15.98 3.58 30.22
N GLU A 369 -14.88 3.64 30.96
CA GLU A 369 -14.84 4.15 32.34
C GLU A 369 -15.02 5.67 32.38
N PHE A 370 -14.35 6.41 31.48
CA PHE A 370 -14.54 7.86 31.35
C PHE A 370 -15.99 8.25 31.08
N VAL A 371 -16.67 7.56 30.17
CA VAL A 371 -18.09 7.82 29.85
C VAL A 371 -18.97 7.52 31.05
N LYS A 372 -18.73 6.38 31.73
CA LYS A 372 -19.50 6.01 32.93
C LYS A 372 -19.33 7.02 34.05
N GLU A 373 -18.12 7.43 34.36
CA GLU A 373 -17.85 8.29 35.52
C GLU A 373 -18.19 9.76 35.27
N LYS A 374 -17.85 10.30 34.09
CA LYS A 374 -17.99 11.73 33.82
C LYS A 374 -19.26 12.12 33.08
N ILE A 375 -19.78 11.28 32.18
CA ILE A 375 -20.92 11.62 31.33
C ILE A 375 -22.21 11.00 31.87
N ALA A 376 -22.20 9.69 32.15
CA ALA A 376 -23.38 8.94 32.54
C ALA A 376 -23.95 9.41 33.89
N THR A 377 -23.09 9.72 34.85
CA THR A 377 -23.49 10.25 36.16
C THR A 377 -24.19 11.61 36.06
N GLN A 378 -23.69 12.50 35.21
CA GLN A 378 -24.20 13.87 35.07
C GLN A 378 -25.49 13.93 34.26
N LEU A 379 -25.57 13.15 33.17
CA LEU A 379 -26.76 13.10 32.31
C LEU A 379 -27.79 12.03 32.72
N LYS A 380 -27.50 11.24 33.77
CA LYS A 380 -28.33 10.13 34.28
C LYS A 380 -28.71 9.14 33.18
N LEU A 381 -27.70 8.69 32.43
CA LEU A 381 -27.86 7.81 31.26
C LEU A 381 -28.15 6.36 31.67
N SER A 382 -28.93 5.64 30.85
CA SER A 382 -29.10 4.18 30.99
C SER A 382 -27.84 3.43 30.52
N SER A 383 -27.73 2.14 30.84
CA SER A 383 -26.62 1.31 30.36
C SER A 383 -26.54 1.23 28.82
N GLU A 384 -27.69 1.26 28.15
CA GLU A 384 -27.80 1.28 26.69
C GLU A 384 -27.35 2.63 26.12
N ASP A 385 -27.77 3.74 26.72
CA ASP A 385 -27.33 5.09 26.34
C ASP A 385 -25.81 5.24 26.51
N VAL A 386 -25.23 4.65 27.56
CA VAL A 386 -23.77 4.64 27.81
C VAL A 386 -23.02 3.92 26.70
N ALA A 387 -23.53 2.79 26.21
CA ALA A 387 -22.90 2.08 25.09
C ALA A 387 -22.90 2.94 23.81
N VAL A 388 -24.01 3.60 23.51
CA VAL A 388 -24.13 4.49 22.33
C VAL A 388 -23.20 5.71 22.45
N VAL A 389 -23.13 6.33 23.63
CA VAL A 389 -22.23 7.47 23.88
C VAL A 389 -20.76 7.06 23.82
N THR A 390 -20.43 5.86 24.28
CA THR A 390 -19.05 5.34 24.18
C THR A 390 -18.68 5.11 22.71
N GLU A 391 -19.58 4.51 21.94
CA GLU A 391 -19.35 4.23 20.52
C GLU A 391 -19.20 5.51 19.69
N ILE A 392 -20.09 6.49 19.88
CA ILE A 392 -20.01 7.76 19.14
C ILE A 392 -18.72 8.54 19.47
N ILE A 393 -18.21 8.43 20.72
CA ILE A 393 -16.92 9.02 21.12
C ILE A 393 -15.75 8.26 20.46
N LYS A 394 -15.77 6.92 20.44
CA LYS A 394 -14.75 6.09 19.78
C LYS A 394 -14.64 6.42 18.28
N GLN A 395 -15.78 6.53 17.59
CA GLN A 395 -15.83 6.89 16.17
C GLN A 395 -15.31 8.30 15.90
N LEU A 396 -15.83 9.29 16.63
CA LEU A 396 -15.40 10.69 16.46
C LEU A 396 -13.91 10.87 16.80
N ARG A 397 -13.40 10.18 17.83
CA ARG A 397 -11.97 10.17 18.18
C ARG A 397 -11.12 9.63 17.05
N THR A 398 -11.50 8.50 16.48
CA THR A 398 -10.76 7.85 15.38
C THR A 398 -10.65 8.80 14.20
N GLU A 399 -11.76 9.43 13.79
CA GLU A 399 -11.74 10.40 12.69
C GLU A 399 -10.97 11.68 13.03
N LEU A 400 -11.08 12.20 14.26
CA LEU A 400 -10.28 13.35 14.70
C LEU A 400 -8.78 13.01 14.72
N MET A 401 -8.39 11.79 15.11
CA MET A 401 -7.01 11.32 15.03
C MET A 401 -6.54 11.19 13.60
N VAL A 402 -7.36 10.67 12.68
CA VAL A 402 -7.04 10.63 11.24
C VAL A 402 -6.88 12.05 10.67
N LEU A 403 -7.68 13.03 11.13
CA LEU A 403 -7.59 14.41 10.65
C LEU A 403 -6.46 15.24 11.28
N HIS A 404 -5.97 14.89 12.48
CA HIS A 404 -4.89 15.58 13.19
C HIS A 404 -3.55 14.89 13.15
N TYR A 405 -3.54 13.59 12.88
CA TYR A 405 -2.36 12.94 12.33
C TYR A 405 -2.21 13.44 10.90
N GLN A 406 -1.81 14.71 10.78
CA GLN A 406 -1.00 15.15 9.68
C GLN A 406 0.42 14.78 10.09
N PRO A 407 1.03 13.76 9.47
CA PRO A 407 2.48 13.77 9.34
C PRO A 407 2.84 15.13 8.75
N ASP A 408 4.04 15.63 9.00
CA ASP A 408 4.50 16.82 8.32
C ASP A 408 4.70 16.48 6.82
N THR A 409 3.59 16.44 6.06
CA THR A 409 3.55 16.13 4.63
C THR A 409 4.25 17.23 3.85
N THR A 410 4.41 18.42 4.43
CA THR A 410 5.29 19.46 3.90
C THR A 410 6.72 18.95 3.82
N THR A 411 7.20 18.29 4.87
CA THR A 411 8.54 17.71 4.93
C THR A 411 8.65 16.52 3.98
N VAL A 412 7.73 15.54 4.01
CA VAL A 412 7.79 14.37 3.10
C VAL A 412 7.64 14.78 1.62
N ASN A 413 6.76 15.74 1.31
CA ASN A 413 6.64 16.29 -0.03
C ASN A 413 7.93 17.02 -0.41
N GLN A 414 8.42 17.99 0.38
CA GLN A 414 9.71 18.65 0.10
C GLN A 414 10.87 17.67 -0.10
N LYS A 415 10.89 16.54 0.65
CA LYS A 415 11.88 15.47 0.54
C LYS A 415 11.75 14.66 -0.75
N LEU A 416 10.54 14.34 -1.20
CA LEU A 416 10.27 13.61 -2.45
C LEU A 416 10.33 14.50 -3.71
N MET A 417 10.22 15.83 -3.55
CA MET A 417 10.15 16.82 -4.63
C MET A 417 11.50 17.47 -4.98
N SER A 418 12.58 17.21 -4.25
CA SER A 418 13.89 17.82 -4.55
C SER A 418 14.45 17.29 -5.88
N GLU A 419 14.45 18.12 -6.92
CA GLU A 419 14.90 17.80 -8.29
C GLU A 419 16.42 17.53 -8.41
N GLU A 420 17.23 17.87 -7.41
CA GLU A 420 18.70 17.79 -7.47
C GLU A 420 19.31 16.49 -6.93
N LEU A 421 18.50 15.51 -6.52
CA LEU A 421 19.01 14.29 -5.96
C LEU A 421 18.82 13.16 -6.97
N ASP A 422 19.86 12.97 -7.78
CA ASP A 422 20.08 11.84 -8.66
C ASP A 422 21.39 11.17 -8.22
N TYR A 423 21.30 10.26 -7.25
CA TYR A 423 22.42 9.42 -6.86
C TYR A 423 21.94 7.99 -6.56
N ASN A 424 22.05 7.13 -7.57
CA ASN A 424 22.78 5.85 -7.54
C ASN A 424 22.79 4.99 -6.27
N LEU A 425 21.73 5.01 -5.45
CA LEU A 425 21.64 4.12 -4.29
C LEU A 425 20.96 2.79 -4.59
N GLY A 426 20.24 2.74 -5.71
CA GLY A 426 19.38 1.63 -6.07
C GLY A 426 18.36 1.27 -5.01
N ASN A 427 17.44 0.40 -5.41
CA ASN A 427 16.38 -0.06 -4.53
C ASN A 427 16.99 -0.89 -3.40
N LEU A 428 17.42 -0.23 -2.32
CA LEU A 428 18.00 -0.86 -1.14
C LEU A 428 16.99 -1.77 -0.42
N PHE A 429 15.69 -1.55 -0.65
CA PHE A 429 14.61 -2.36 -0.13
C PHE A 429 14.08 -3.41 -1.13
N ALA A 430 14.55 -3.44 -2.38
CA ALA A 430 14.25 -4.51 -3.33
C ALA A 430 14.81 -5.83 -2.84
N GLU A 431 13.96 -6.83 -2.88
CA GLU A 431 14.39 -8.22 -2.83
C GLU A 431 15.11 -8.52 -4.15
N ASN A 432 16.40 -8.88 -4.07
CA ASN A 432 17.09 -9.44 -5.22
C ASN A 432 16.66 -10.91 -5.32
N PRO A 433 16.13 -11.40 -6.44
CA PRO A 433 15.67 -12.79 -6.57
C PRO A 433 16.79 -13.84 -6.42
N SER A 434 18.06 -13.42 -6.41
CA SER A 434 19.23 -14.28 -6.59
C SER A 434 19.61 -15.18 -5.41
N ASP A 435 19.00 -15.02 -4.22
CA ASP A 435 19.53 -15.62 -2.98
C ASP A 435 18.53 -16.52 -2.24
N VAL A 436 17.43 -16.92 -2.87
CA VAL A 436 16.59 -18.01 -2.34
C VAL A 436 17.14 -19.32 -2.89
N GLU A 437 17.74 -20.15 -2.03
CA GLU A 437 18.10 -21.53 -2.38
C GLU A 437 16.81 -22.29 -2.73
N TYR A 438 16.63 -22.63 -4.01
CA TYR A 438 15.56 -23.50 -4.48
C TYR A 438 16.11 -24.89 -4.83
N ASP A 439 15.37 -25.92 -4.47
CA ASP A 439 15.64 -27.30 -4.89
C ASP A 439 15.58 -27.39 -6.42
N ALA A 440 16.62 -27.98 -7.01
CA ALA A 440 16.98 -27.90 -8.42
C ALA A 440 16.03 -28.60 -9.43
N ASP A 441 14.86 -29.09 -8.99
CA ASP A 441 13.99 -29.92 -9.83
C ASP A 441 12.84 -29.12 -10.51
N ASP A 442 12.62 -27.84 -10.16
CA ASP A 442 11.60 -26.96 -10.77
C ASP A 442 12.20 -25.71 -11.50
N ALA A 443 13.51 -25.72 -11.76
CA ALA A 443 14.29 -24.55 -12.18
C ALA A 443 14.02 -24.00 -13.59
N ASP A 444 13.44 -24.79 -14.50
CA ASP A 444 13.32 -24.42 -15.93
C ASP A 444 12.39 -23.20 -16.20
N ASP A 445 11.51 -22.84 -15.28
CA ASP A 445 10.59 -21.68 -15.42
C ASP A 445 10.89 -20.50 -14.47
N VAL A 446 11.85 -20.67 -13.55
CA VAL A 446 12.31 -19.63 -12.59
C VAL A 446 13.60 -18.97 -13.07
N GLU A 447 14.39 -19.63 -13.94
CA GLU A 447 15.71 -19.20 -14.42
C GLU A 447 15.77 -17.96 -15.33
N LEU A 448 14.68 -17.20 -15.52
CA LEU A 448 14.65 -16.02 -16.40
C LEU A 448 14.20 -14.72 -15.73
N ASP A 449 14.35 -14.59 -14.42
CA ASP A 449 14.64 -13.28 -13.85
C ASP A 449 16.14 -13.06 -13.97
N TYR A 450 16.52 -12.54 -15.14
CA TYR A 450 17.87 -12.14 -15.49
C TYR A 450 18.69 -11.69 -14.29
N ASN A 451 19.88 -12.28 -14.16
CA ASN A 451 21.06 -11.64 -13.56
C ASN A 451 21.18 -10.21 -14.11
N LEU A 452 20.58 -9.24 -13.44
CA LEU A 452 20.69 -7.84 -13.83
C LEU A 452 21.06 -7.05 -12.60
N GLY A 453 22.37 -6.86 -12.51
CA GLY A 453 22.93 -5.66 -11.93
C GLY A 453 22.05 -4.48 -12.35
N ILE A 454 21.62 -3.78 -11.33
CA ILE A 454 21.04 -2.46 -11.38
C ILE A 454 21.98 -1.57 -12.21
N LEU A 455 21.75 -1.44 -13.51
CA LEU A 455 22.45 -0.47 -14.36
C LEU A 455 21.65 0.82 -14.29
N PHE A 456 22.09 1.72 -13.41
CA PHE A 456 21.68 3.11 -13.38
C PHE A 456 22.74 3.98 -14.06
N SER A 457 22.24 5.05 -14.68
CA SER A 457 22.99 6.14 -15.31
C SER A 457 23.89 5.76 -16.49
N GLU A 458 23.34 5.85 -17.69
CA GLU A 458 23.95 6.59 -18.78
C GLU A 458 22.88 6.93 -19.83
N ASN A 459 23.04 8.08 -20.48
CA ASN A 459 22.26 8.39 -21.68
C ASN A 459 22.40 7.22 -22.67
N PRO A 460 21.33 6.74 -23.31
CA PRO A 460 21.43 5.69 -24.33
C PRO A 460 22.35 6.06 -25.52
N SER A 461 22.76 7.32 -25.64
CA SER A 461 23.69 7.82 -26.63
C SER A 461 25.17 7.65 -26.27
N ASP A 462 25.51 7.40 -25.00
CA ASP A 462 26.88 7.51 -24.49
C ASP A 462 27.49 6.17 -24.08
N VAL A 463 26.76 5.06 -24.26
CA VAL A 463 27.33 3.71 -24.14
C VAL A 463 28.23 3.47 -25.35
N GLU A 464 29.52 3.80 -25.23
CA GLU A 464 30.54 3.34 -26.15
C GLU A 464 30.66 1.80 -26.03
N TYR A 465 30.38 1.13 -27.13
CA TYR A 465 30.42 -0.33 -27.24
C TYR A 465 31.86 -0.79 -27.44
N ASP A 466 32.50 -1.29 -26.38
CA ASP A 466 33.62 -2.21 -26.55
C ASP A 466 33.07 -3.58 -26.98
N ALA A 467 32.94 -3.73 -28.30
CA ALA A 467 32.87 -5.03 -28.93
C ALA A 467 34.29 -5.59 -28.98
N ASP A 468 34.63 -6.48 -28.04
CA ASP A 468 35.56 -7.61 -28.25
C ASP A 468 35.72 -8.40 -26.95
N VAL A 469 34.94 -9.47 -26.80
CA VAL A 469 35.36 -10.62 -26.00
C VAL A 469 35.09 -11.86 -26.84
N GLU A 470 36.14 -12.28 -27.56
CA GLU A 470 36.24 -13.60 -28.16
C GLU A 470 36.07 -14.66 -27.06
N TYR A 471 35.13 -15.58 -27.26
CA TYR A 471 35.11 -16.83 -26.51
C TYR A 471 36.10 -17.79 -27.17
N ASP A 472 37.27 -17.95 -26.56
CA ASP A 472 38.12 -19.10 -26.82
C ASP A 472 37.39 -20.37 -26.35
N ALA A 473 37.23 -21.30 -27.29
CA ALA A 473 36.73 -22.65 -27.05
C ALA A 473 37.91 -23.59 -26.80
N ASP A 474 37.84 -24.35 -25.72
CA ASP A 474 38.44 -25.68 -25.59
C ASP A 474 37.52 -26.59 -24.75
#